data_AF-A0A2S2DKJ0-F1
#
_entry.id   AF-A0A2S2DKJ0-F1
#
_cell.length_a   1.000
_cell.length_b   1.000
_cell.length_c   1.000
_cell.angle_alpha   90.00
_cell.angle_beta   90.00
_cell.angle_gamma   90.00
#
_symmetry.space_group_name_H-M   'P 1'
#
loop_
_entity.id
_entity.type
_entity.pdbx_description
1 polymer ?
#
loop_
_entity_poly.entity_id
_entity_poly.type
_entity_poly.pdbx_seq_one_letter_code
_entity_poly.pdbx_strand_id
1 'polypeptide(L)'
;MKRLVTGLLSLSLLLGGCASTVPSSPPTALFADERFAPPSEAVGAKELFTLSPAMRDYLHSAAFTQRLRAKGMRHGLVDALYSKTDLKLEYESRITRTASETYQARKGNCLSLVVMTAAFAKELGMPVRFRSVEVADSWSRTDGIYLSSAHINISLGQHASDVLRGYDPERVLVVDFIPRDEAASLRTRELEEEDVVALYLNNRAAEALIQGRIIDAYWWARAAVAARPGTATTLNTLAVIYHRHGELALAERAFQAALAREPENLSVLRNLEPLLLTLGRPQEAQALAKRIASIEPTPPYHYFDQGMVALKAGDFDAAVALFAREVKRAPYNDEFRFWLGIAHLKLGRLGDAREHIALAVDHSTRGEMREVYSAKLAQLRKVATTGTRLR
;
A
#
# COMPACT_ATOMS: atom_id res chain seq x y z
N MET A 1 -79.12 32.86 14.81
CA MET A 1 -78.71 34.26 14.55
C MET A 1 -77.36 34.50 15.19
N LYS A 2 -76.35 34.87 14.37
CA LYS A 2 -75.10 35.62 14.67
C LYS A 2 -74.18 35.10 15.80
N ARG A 3 -72.85 35.04 15.71
CA ARG A 3 -71.77 35.24 14.70
C ARG A 3 -70.44 35.04 15.48
N LEU A 4 -69.35 34.78 14.75
CA LEU A 4 -67.91 35.00 15.07
C LEU A 4 -67.27 34.02 16.08
N VAL A 5 -66.38 33.11 15.70
CA VAL A 5 -65.02 33.22 15.08
C VAL A 5 -63.98 33.86 16.01
N THR A 6 -63.07 33.02 16.51
CA THR A 6 -61.62 33.18 16.82
C THR A 6 -61.30 32.17 17.94
N GLY A 7 -60.36 31.25 17.89
CA GLY A 7 -59.22 31.00 17.01
C GLY A 7 -58.09 30.56 17.91
N LEU A 8 -57.69 29.27 17.89
CA LEU A 8 -56.38 28.85 18.41
C LEU A 8 -56.01 27.51 17.75
N LEU A 9 -55.20 27.61 16.69
CA LEU A 9 -54.43 26.49 16.15
C LEU A 9 -53.38 26.09 17.20
N SER A 10 -53.52 24.91 17.79
CA SER A 10 -52.41 24.24 18.47
C SER A 10 -51.56 23.50 17.43
N LEU A 11 -50.56 24.21 16.91
CA LEU A 11 -49.49 23.68 16.07
C LEU A 11 -48.46 22.99 16.98
N SER A 12 -48.56 21.67 17.13
CA SER A 12 -47.57 20.88 17.87
C SER A 12 -46.28 20.78 17.05
N LEU A 13 -45.27 21.57 17.41
CA LEU A 13 -43.92 21.48 16.87
C LEU A 13 -43.33 20.08 17.16
N LEU A 14 -43.08 19.32 16.10
CA LEU A 14 -42.12 18.22 16.12
C LEU A 14 -40.71 18.82 16.19
N LEU A 15 -40.14 18.90 17.39
CA LEU A 15 -38.72 19.14 17.57
C LEU A 15 -37.96 17.88 17.09
N GLY A 16 -37.54 17.91 15.83
CA GLY A 16 -36.51 17.01 15.32
C GLY A 16 -35.20 17.32 16.03
N GLY A 17 -34.86 16.50 17.03
CA GLY A 17 -33.54 16.52 17.63
C GLY A 17 -32.51 16.13 16.58
N CYS A 18 -31.74 17.10 16.11
CA CYS A 18 -30.49 16.84 15.43
C CYS A 18 -29.57 16.09 16.40
N ALA A 19 -29.47 14.77 16.26
CA ALA A 19 -28.38 14.01 16.85
C ALA A 19 -27.10 14.43 16.12
N SER A 20 -26.49 15.51 16.58
CA SER A 20 -25.12 15.86 16.23
C SER A 20 -24.23 14.73 16.72
N THR A 21 -23.76 13.88 15.81
CA THR A 21 -22.70 12.91 16.11
C THR A 21 -21.48 13.71 16.51
N VAL A 22 -21.20 13.77 17.82
CA VAL A 22 -19.93 14.26 18.34
C VAL A 22 -18.85 13.41 17.66
N PRO A 23 -17.85 14.00 16.98
CA PRO A 23 -16.74 13.22 16.47
C PRO A 23 -16.07 12.54 17.65
N SER A 24 -16.12 11.20 17.70
CA SER A 24 -15.52 10.43 18.78
C SER A 24 -14.05 10.79 18.85
N SER A 25 -13.62 11.43 19.94
CA SER A 25 -12.21 11.56 20.26
C SER A 25 -11.56 10.17 20.14
N PRO A 26 -10.33 10.04 19.60
CA PRO A 26 -9.65 8.75 19.64
C PRO A 26 -9.65 8.27 21.09
N PRO A 27 -9.97 7.00 21.37
CA PRO A 27 -10.01 6.54 22.74
C PRO A 27 -8.60 6.73 23.31
N THR A 28 -8.48 7.65 24.27
CA THR A 28 -7.26 7.94 25.04
C THR A 28 -6.68 6.66 25.67
N ALA A 29 -7.48 5.59 25.74
CA ALA A 29 -7.14 4.25 26.18
C ALA A 29 -6.27 3.41 25.21
N LEU A 30 -5.94 3.91 24.00
CA LEU A 30 -5.12 3.19 23.03
C LEU A 30 -3.65 3.62 22.98
N PHE A 31 -3.30 4.77 23.54
CA PHE A 31 -1.92 5.26 23.58
C PHE A 31 -1.30 5.00 24.94
N ALA A 32 -0.01 4.72 24.97
CA ALA A 32 0.75 4.40 26.17
C ALA A 32 2.09 5.13 26.12
N ASP A 33 2.05 6.44 25.92
CA ASP A 33 3.22 7.30 25.69
C ASP A 33 4.28 7.11 26.79
N GLU A 34 3.85 6.86 28.03
CA GLU A 34 4.69 6.60 29.19
C GLU A 34 5.49 5.28 29.13
N ARG A 35 5.11 4.35 28.24
CA ARG A 35 5.79 3.05 28.05
C ARG A 35 6.91 3.11 27.00
N PHE A 36 7.09 4.26 26.34
CA PHE A 36 8.05 4.46 25.26
C PHE A 36 8.95 5.66 25.56
N ALA A 37 10.24 5.50 25.31
CA ALA A 37 11.17 6.64 25.32
C ALA A 37 10.80 7.65 24.21
N PRO A 38 11.26 8.90 24.28
CA PRO A 38 11.08 9.86 23.18
C PRO A 38 11.61 9.32 21.84
N PRO A 39 11.02 9.73 20.69
CA PRO A 39 11.47 9.27 19.38
C PRO A 39 12.88 9.79 19.07
N SER A 40 13.65 9.02 18.31
CA SER A 40 14.99 9.39 17.86
C SER A 40 14.98 10.41 16.71
N GLU A 41 13.85 10.53 16.01
CA GLU A 41 13.63 11.46 14.90
C GLU A 41 12.34 12.27 15.09
N ALA A 42 12.25 13.42 14.41
CA ALA A 42 11.03 14.22 14.42
C ALA A 42 9.89 13.47 13.74
N VAL A 43 8.78 13.28 14.46
CA VAL A 43 7.59 12.61 13.95
C VAL A 43 6.58 13.63 13.46
N GLY A 44 6.17 13.53 12.20
CA GLY A 44 5.14 14.39 11.63
C GLY A 44 5.03 14.29 10.11
N ALA A 45 3.99 14.92 9.58
CA ALA A 45 3.69 14.95 8.15
C ALA A 45 3.46 16.38 7.62
N LYS A 46 3.86 17.41 8.37
CA LYS A 46 3.62 18.81 8.01
C LYS A 46 4.23 19.16 6.65
N GLU A 47 5.38 18.60 6.34
CA GLU A 47 6.12 18.85 5.10
C GLU A 47 5.80 17.84 3.99
N LEU A 48 4.83 16.94 4.21
CA LEU A 48 4.55 15.81 3.31
C LEU A 48 4.37 16.26 1.86
N PHE A 49 3.54 17.29 1.64
CA PHE A 49 3.24 17.85 0.32
C PHE A 49 4.03 19.13 0.01
N THR A 50 5.00 19.52 0.85
CA THR A 50 5.72 20.79 0.66
C THR A 50 6.77 20.66 -0.45
N LEU A 51 6.75 21.62 -1.39
CA LEU A 51 7.77 21.74 -2.42
C LEU A 51 9.04 22.36 -1.86
N SER A 52 10.19 21.79 -2.27
CA SER A 52 11.50 22.42 -2.07
C SER A 52 11.70 23.59 -3.05
N PRO A 53 12.66 24.49 -2.79
CA PRO A 53 13.03 25.53 -3.75
C PRO A 53 13.38 24.96 -5.14
N ALA A 54 14.15 23.88 -5.19
CA ALA A 54 14.52 23.24 -6.45
C ALA A 54 13.31 22.70 -7.24
N MET A 55 12.29 22.21 -6.55
CA MET A 55 11.03 21.79 -7.17
C MET A 55 10.28 22.98 -7.79
N ARG A 56 10.22 24.12 -7.09
CA ARG A 56 9.61 25.35 -7.62
C ARG A 56 10.39 25.87 -8.83
N ASP A 57 11.72 25.93 -8.74
CA ASP A 57 12.57 26.35 -9.85
C ASP A 57 12.38 25.46 -11.08
N TYR A 58 12.24 24.15 -10.87
CA TYR A 58 11.94 23.19 -11.93
C TYR A 58 10.60 23.48 -12.62
N LEU A 59 9.52 23.72 -11.85
CA LEU A 59 8.21 24.07 -12.40
C LEU A 59 8.22 25.41 -13.16
N HIS A 60 9.09 26.34 -12.77
CA HIS A 60 9.24 27.63 -13.45
C HIS A 60 10.25 27.59 -14.61
N SER A 61 10.90 26.46 -14.86
CA SER A 61 11.88 26.34 -15.94
C SER A 61 11.23 26.51 -17.32
N ALA A 62 11.99 27.09 -18.26
CA ALA A 62 11.52 27.27 -19.64
C ALA A 62 11.17 25.94 -20.31
N ALA A 63 11.96 24.89 -20.05
CA ALA A 63 11.74 23.55 -20.59
C ALA A 63 10.43 22.94 -20.09
N PHE A 64 10.15 23.04 -18.78
CA PHE A 64 8.89 22.54 -18.22
C PHE A 64 7.70 23.34 -18.73
N THR A 65 7.80 24.67 -18.76
CA THR A 65 6.76 25.56 -19.31
C THR A 65 6.45 25.23 -20.78
N GLN A 66 7.48 24.98 -21.59
CA GLN A 66 7.30 24.59 -22.99
C GLN A 66 6.59 23.23 -23.10
N ARG A 67 6.93 22.26 -22.24
CA ARG A 67 6.23 20.97 -22.18
C ARG A 67 4.76 21.13 -21.85
N LEU A 68 4.41 21.95 -20.86
CA LEU A 68 3.02 22.22 -20.51
C LEU A 68 2.25 22.86 -21.66
N ARG A 69 2.87 23.78 -22.41
CA ARG A 69 2.26 24.39 -23.61
C ARG A 69 2.03 23.36 -24.72
N ALA A 70 2.96 22.42 -24.91
CA ALA A 70 2.89 21.43 -25.98
C ALA A 70 1.90 20.28 -25.69
N LYS A 71 1.81 19.83 -24.43
CA LYS A 71 1.05 18.63 -24.04
C LYS A 71 -0.20 18.94 -23.19
N GLY A 72 -0.37 20.18 -22.77
CA GLY A 72 -1.36 20.58 -21.77
C GLY A 72 -0.89 20.27 -20.34
N MET A 73 -1.54 20.88 -19.34
CA MET A 73 -1.12 20.83 -17.93
C MET A 73 -0.95 19.40 -17.39
N ARG A 74 -1.98 18.57 -17.58
CA ARG A 74 -2.06 17.22 -17.00
C ARG A 74 -1.06 16.25 -17.65
N HIS A 75 -1.11 16.12 -18.97
CA HIS A 75 -0.21 15.24 -19.70
C HIS A 75 1.24 15.76 -19.69
N GLY A 76 1.45 17.08 -19.65
CA GLY A 76 2.78 17.67 -19.51
C GLY A 76 3.42 17.35 -18.17
N LEU A 77 2.66 17.38 -17.06
CA LEU A 77 3.16 16.94 -15.75
C LEU A 77 3.45 15.44 -15.74
N VAL A 78 2.54 14.59 -16.22
CA VAL A 78 2.75 13.14 -16.24
C VAL A 78 3.96 12.77 -17.10
N ASP A 79 4.08 13.35 -18.29
CA ASP A 79 5.24 13.16 -19.16
C ASP A 79 6.56 13.53 -18.47
N ALA A 80 6.57 14.59 -17.67
CA ALA A 80 7.74 14.99 -16.90
C ALA A 80 8.17 13.93 -15.88
N LEU A 81 7.20 13.31 -15.20
CA LEU A 81 7.43 12.29 -14.18
C LEU A 81 8.02 11.00 -14.75
N TYR A 82 7.54 10.55 -15.91
CA TYR A 82 8.00 9.30 -16.55
C TYR A 82 9.17 9.49 -17.53
N SER A 83 9.56 10.73 -17.84
CA SER A 83 10.63 10.98 -18.79
C SER A 83 11.98 10.48 -18.27
N LYS A 84 12.59 9.56 -19.04
CA LYS A 84 13.94 9.03 -18.81
C LYS A 84 15.04 10.06 -19.01
N THR A 85 14.74 11.25 -19.52
CA THR A 85 15.73 12.31 -19.73
C THR A 85 15.60 13.46 -18.73
N ASP A 86 14.49 13.52 -17.98
CA ASP A 86 14.17 14.63 -17.11
C ASP A 86 14.30 14.24 -15.62
N LEU A 87 13.19 13.92 -14.95
CA LEU A 87 13.19 13.59 -13.52
C LEU A 87 13.80 12.23 -13.21
N LYS A 88 13.79 11.28 -14.16
CA LYS A 88 14.41 9.95 -14.03
C LYS A 88 14.03 9.24 -12.72
N LEU A 89 12.74 9.20 -12.43
CA LEU A 89 12.23 8.61 -11.20
C LEU A 89 12.38 7.08 -11.25
N GLU A 90 12.95 6.50 -10.20
CA GLU A 90 13.03 5.05 -10.00
C GLU A 90 12.06 4.62 -8.88
N TYR A 91 11.46 3.44 -9.05
CA TYR A 91 10.62 2.88 -8.00
C TYR A 91 11.48 2.22 -6.92
N GLU A 92 11.22 2.54 -5.65
CA GLU A 92 11.87 1.92 -4.48
C GLU A 92 10.81 1.63 -3.41
N SER A 93 10.54 0.35 -3.13
CA SER A 93 9.44 -0.06 -2.25
C SER A 93 9.67 0.18 -0.75
N ARG A 94 10.94 0.28 -0.31
CA ARG A 94 11.32 0.19 1.10
C ARG A 94 11.14 1.46 1.93
N ILE A 95 11.15 2.62 1.30
CA ILE A 95 11.22 3.91 2.01
C ILE A 95 10.12 4.82 1.50
N THR A 96 9.29 5.28 2.42
CA THR A 96 8.26 6.29 2.17
C THR A 96 8.81 7.68 2.48
N ARG A 97 8.73 8.56 1.48
CA ARG A 97 9.32 9.90 1.45
C ARG A 97 8.27 10.99 1.32
N THR A 98 8.63 12.20 1.75
CA THR A 98 7.91 13.43 1.42
C THR A 98 8.08 13.79 -0.06
N ALA A 99 7.31 14.76 -0.54
CA ALA A 99 7.43 15.28 -1.91
C ALA A 99 8.87 15.75 -2.22
N SER A 100 9.45 16.53 -1.30
CA SER A 100 10.80 17.09 -1.46
C SER A 100 11.89 16.01 -1.44
N GLU A 101 11.80 15.06 -0.52
CA GLU A 101 12.75 13.94 -0.43
C GLU A 101 12.68 13.04 -1.67
N THR A 102 11.46 12.76 -2.17
CA THR A 102 11.24 11.97 -3.39
C THR A 102 11.89 12.64 -4.59
N TYR A 103 11.70 13.96 -4.73
CA TYR A 103 12.30 14.73 -5.82
C TYR A 103 13.82 14.71 -5.77
N GLN A 104 14.40 14.92 -4.57
CA GLN A 104 15.85 14.95 -4.39
C GLN A 104 16.48 13.58 -4.64
N ALA A 105 15.89 12.51 -4.10
CA ALA A 105 16.37 11.16 -4.28
C ALA A 105 16.17 10.65 -5.71
N ARG A 106 15.17 11.20 -6.42
CA ARG A 106 14.63 10.67 -7.68
C ARG A 106 14.15 9.22 -7.53
N LYS A 107 13.72 8.84 -6.32
CA LYS A 107 13.25 7.50 -5.98
C LYS A 107 12.11 7.55 -4.98
N GLY A 108 11.17 6.60 -5.08
CA GLY A 108 10.11 6.46 -4.10
C GLY A 108 9.19 5.26 -4.37
N ASN A 109 8.45 4.85 -3.35
CA ASN A 109 7.35 3.91 -3.51
C ASN A 109 6.10 4.60 -4.08
N CYS A 110 5.01 3.86 -4.29
CA CYS A 110 3.77 4.38 -4.86
C CYS A 110 3.26 5.64 -4.12
N LEU A 111 3.22 5.60 -2.79
CA LEU A 111 2.78 6.72 -1.97
C LEU A 111 3.68 7.95 -2.11
N SER A 112 5.01 7.75 -2.10
CA SER A 112 5.99 8.83 -2.27
C SER A 112 5.82 9.55 -3.61
N LEU A 113 5.65 8.78 -4.69
CA LEU A 113 5.43 9.32 -6.04
C LEU A 113 4.07 10.02 -6.16
N VAL A 114 3.02 9.49 -5.53
CA VAL A 114 1.70 10.14 -5.45
C VAL A 114 1.78 11.45 -4.70
N VAL A 115 2.45 11.49 -3.56
CA VAL A 115 2.62 12.70 -2.74
C VAL A 115 3.40 13.77 -3.50
N MET A 116 4.50 13.42 -4.16
CA MET A 116 5.26 14.35 -4.98
C MET A 116 4.45 14.86 -6.17
N THR A 117 3.69 13.99 -6.82
CA THR A 117 2.81 14.35 -7.95
C THR A 117 1.69 15.29 -7.50
N ALA A 118 1.08 15.02 -6.35
CA ALA A 118 0.07 15.89 -5.76
C ALA A 118 0.64 17.27 -5.43
N ALA A 119 1.85 17.33 -4.86
CA ALA A 119 2.53 18.59 -4.56
C ALA A 119 2.71 19.42 -5.84
N PHE A 120 3.28 18.85 -6.91
CA PHE A 120 3.39 19.54 -8.19
C PHE A 120 2.04 19.96 -8.78
N ALA A 121 1.05 19.08 -8.75
CA ALA A 121 -0.27 19.37 -9.29
C ALA A 121 -0.96 20.54 -8.54
N LYS A 122 -0.87 20.56 -7.21
CA LYS A 122 -1.40 21.65 -6.37
C LYS A 122 -0.70 22.98 -6.67
N GLU A 123 0.62 23.00 -6.80
CA GLU A 123 1.38 24.21 -7.17
C GLU A 123 0.94 24.75 -8.55
N LEU A 124 0.62 23.85 -9.48
CA LEU A 124 0.10 24.18 -10.81
C LEU A 124 -1.40 24.51 -10.83
N GLY A 125 -2.07 24.57 -9.68
CA GLY A 125 -3.50 24.87 -9.56
C GLY A 125 -4.42 23.76 -10.10
N MET A 126 -3.94 22.52 -10.20
CA MET A 126 -4.72 21.38 -10.67
C MET A 126 -5.47 20.70 -9.52
N PRO A 127 -6.77 20.39 -9.68
CA PRO A 127 -7.50 19.55 -8.73
C PRO A 127 -6.87 18.15 -8.65
N VAL A 128 -6.69 17.67 -7.42
CA VAL A 128 -6.17 16.35 -7.11
C VAL A 128 -7.21 15.56 -6.34
N ARG A 129 -7.32 14.26 -6.64
CA ARG A 129 -8.01 13.30 -5.79
C ARG A 129 -7.17 12.05 -5.63
N PHE A 130 -7.25 11.44 -4.47
CA PHE A 130 -6.53 10.23 -4.13
C PHE A 130 -7.50 9.05 -4.10
N ARG A 131 -7.04 7.88 -4.52
CA ARG A 131 -7.82 6.65 -4.38
C ARG A 131 -6.93 5.53 -3.87
N SER A 132 -7.41 4.79 -2.88
CA SER A 132 -6.83 3.49 -2.55
C SER A 132 -7.34 2.47 -3.54
N VAL A 133 -6.45 1.58 -3.96
CA VAL A 133 -6.73 0.44 -4.81
C VAL A 133 -6.57 -0.82 -3.96
N GLU A 134 -7.65 -1.58 -3.79
CA GLU A 134 -7.57 -2.88 -3.14
C GLU A 134 -6.93 -3.87 -4.12
N VAL A 135 -5.65 -4.17 -3.89
CA VAL A 135 -4.96 -5.25 -4.58
C VAL A 135 -5.08 -6.47 -3.69
N ALA A 136 -5.75 -7.53 -4.16
CA ALA A 136 -6.05 -8.72 -3.36
C ALA A 136 -4.81 -9.38 -2.71
N ASP A 137 -3.63 -9.15 -3.29
CA ASP A 137 -2.38 -9.82 -2.93
C ASP A 137 -1.26 -8.87 -2.42
N SER A 138 -1.57 -7.66 -1.94
CA SER A 138 -0.55 -6.70 -1.45
C SER A 138 -0.03 -6.96 -0.03
N TRP A 139 0.19 -8.24 0.29
CA TRP A 139 0.69 -8.69 1.58
C TRP A 139 2.21 -8.80 1.57
N SER A 140 2.86 -8.25 2.60
CA SER A 140 4.26 -8.56 2.89
C SER A 140 4.35 -9.34 4.19
N ARG A 141 5.15 -10.41 4.19
CA ARG A 141 5.45 -11.19 5.39
C ARG A 141 6.93 -11.02 5.75
N THR A 142 7.20 -10.29 6.82
CA THR A 142 8.56 -10.08 7.34
C THR A 142 8.59 -10.49 8.80
N ASP A 143 9.47 -11.41 9.18
CA ASP A 143 9.63 -11.93 10.55
C ASP A 143 8.33 -12.42 11.20
N GLY A 144 7.42 -13.00 10.40
CA GLY A 144 6.12 -13.48 10.87
C GLY A 144 5.04 -12.40 11.04
N ILE A 145 5.30 -11.16 10.63
CA ILE A 145 4.34 -10.06 10.62
C ILE A 145 3.67 -9.99 9.25
N TYR A 146 2.35 -9.89 9.22
CA TYR A 146 1.60 -9.62 8.00
C TYR A 146 1.28 -8.13 7.91
N LEU A 147 1.94 -7.43 7.00
CA LEU A 147 1.68 -6.02 6.70
C LEU A 147 0.94 -5.92 5.37
N SER A 148 -0.25 -5.33 5.41
CA SER A 148 -1.03 -4.97 4.22
C SER A 148 -0.52 -3.65 3.66
N SER A 149 -0.07 -3.64 2.41
CA SER A 149 0.28 -2.42 1.68
C SER A 149 -0.92 -1.99 0.83
N ALA A 150 -1.59 -0.89 1.17
CA ALA A 150 -2.61 -0.35 0.26
C ALA A 150 -1.92 0.34 -0.92
N HIS A 151 -2.26 -0.04 -2.15
CA HIS A 151 -1.82 0.72 -3.32
C HIS A 151 -2.64 2.01 -3.40
N ILE A 152 -2.00 3.10 -3.81
CA ILE A 152 -2.61 4.41 -3.93
C ILE A 152 -2.31 4.98 -5.31
N ASN A 153 -3.33 5.53 -5.94
CA ASN A 153 -3.18 6.31 -7.16
C ASN A 153 -3.76 7.72 -7.00
N ILE A 154 -3.45 8.57 -7.97
CA ILE A 154 -3.87 9.96 -8.00
C ILE A 154 -4.58 10.25 -9.31
N SER A 155 -5.65 11.04 -9.26
CA SER A 155 -6.32 11.54 -10.45
C SER A 155 -6.20 13.06 -10.55
N LEU A 156 -5.91 13.55 -11.75
CA LEU A 156 -5.73 14.96 -12.07
C LEU A 156 -6.88 15.45 -12.97
N GLY A 157 -7.66 16.43 -12.51
CA GLY A 157 -8.74 17.06 -13.29
C GLY A 157 -10.12 17.12 -12.62
N GLN A 158 -11.10 17.70 -13.30
CA GLN A 158 -12.48 17.92 -12.81
C GLN A 158 -13.42 16.76 -13.19
N HIS A 159 -14.37 16.41 -12.31
CA HIS A 159 -15.28 15.28 -12.49
C HIS A 159 -16.62 15.68 -13.15
N ALA A 160 -17.30 14.72 -13.77
CA ALA A 160 -18.62 14.91 -14.39
C ALA A 160 -19.74 15.22 -13.38
N SER A 161 -19.55 14.92 -12.09
CA SER A 161 -20.52 15.25 -11.02
C SER A 161 -20.60 16.75 -10.72
N ASP A 162 -19.60 17.52 -11.13
CA ASP A 162 -19.54 18.96 -10.91
C ASP A 162 -20.18 19.75 -12.07
N VAL A 163 -20.58 19.08 -13.16
CA VAL A 163 -21.21 19.70 -14.33
C VAL A 163 -22.25 18.76 -14.93
N LEU A 164 -23.53 19.11 -14.74
CA LEU A 164 -24.66 18.69 -15.57
C LEU A 164 -24.40 19.08 -17.05
N ARG A 165 -23.59 18.32 -17.80
CA ARG A 165 -23.50 18.29 -19.29
C ARG A 165 -22.26 17.49 -19.75
N GLY A 166 -22.51 16.28 -20.26
CA GLY A 166 -21.58 15.55 -21.14
C GLY A 166 -20.48 14.76 -20.44
N TYR A 167 -20.54 13.42 -20.59
CA TYR A 167 -19.47 12.51 -20.22
C TYR A 167 -18.32 12.64 -21.22
N ASP A 168 -17.19 13.18 -20.77
CA ASP A 168 -15.94 13.26 -21.53
C ASP A 168 -14.85 12.51 -20.76
N PRO A 169 -14.44 11.31 -21.21
CA PRO A 169 -13.45 10.48 -20.53
C PRO A 169 -12.04 11.11 -20.51
N GLU A 170 -11.76 12.19 -21.27
CA GLU A 170 -10.48 12.91 -21.19
C GLU A 170 -10.40 13.94 -20.05
N ARG A 171 -11.41 14.05 -19.18
CA ARG A 171 -11.45 15.06 -18.10
C ARG A 171 -10.71 14.68 -16.81
N VAL A 172 -10.39 13.39 -16.61
CA VAL A 172 -9.67 12.91 -15.43
C VAL A 172 -8.50 12.03 -15.88
N LEU A 173 -7.26 12.45 -15.57
CA LEU A 173 -6.06 11.66 -15.85
C LEU A 173 -5.65 10.90 -14.58
N VAL A 174 -5.82 9.58 -14.58
CA VAL A 174 -5.33 8.71 -13.49
C VAL A 174 -3.85 8.42 -13.71
N VAL A 175 -3.05 8.73 -12.71
CA VAL A 175 -1.62 8.41 -12.66
C VAL A 175 -1.45 7.24 -11.71
N ASP A 176 -1.10 6.09 -12.30
CA ASP A 176 -0.78 4.88 -11.57
C ASP A 176 0.71 4.54 -11.77
N PHE A 177 1.40 4.37 -10.64
CA PHE A 177 2.85 4.10 -10.60
C PHE A 177 3.16 2.59 -10.53
N ILE A 178 2.14 1.72 -10.67
CA ILE A 178 2.23 0.26 -10.86
C ILE A 178 1.92 -0.10 -12.34
N PRO A 179 2.43 -1.23 -12.89
CA PRO A 179 2.12 -1.66 -14.26
C PRO A 179 0.61 -1.68 -14.58
N ARG A 180 0.26 -1.21 -15.79
CA ARG A 180 -1.09 -0.81 -16.23
C ARG A 180 -2.16 -1.91 -16.21
N ASP A 181 -1.79 -3.17 -16.09
CA ASP A 181 -2.69 -4.30 -16.25
C ASP A 181 -3.40 -4.71 -14.94
N GLU A 182 -3.01 -4.13 -13.80
CA GLU A 182 -3.64 -4.40 -12.49
C GLU A 182 -4.88 -3.50 -12.25
N ALA A 183 -4.92 -2.27 -12.75
CA ALA A 183 -5.86 -1.25 -12.26
C ALA A 183 -7.30 -1.32 -12.81
N ALA A 184 -7.54 -2.04 -13.91
CA ALA A 184 -8.79 -1.92 -14.66
C ALA A 184 -10.01 -2.62 -14.01
N SER A 185 -9.81 -3.45 -13.00
CA SER A 185 -10.89 -4.23 -12.35
C SER A 185 -10.91 -4.14 -10.81
N LEU A 186 -10.03 -3.34 -10.22
CA LEU A 186 -9.86 -3.29 -8.77
C LEU A 186 -10.84 -2.32 -8.12
N ARG A 187 -11.34 -2.71 -6.95
CA ARG A 187 -12.18 -1.85 -6.12
C ARG A 187 -11.33 -0.67 -5.67
N THR A 188 -11.84 0.53 -5.92
CA THR A 188 -11.19 1.76 -5.47
C THR A 188 -12.05 2.47 -4.45
N ARG A 189 -11.41 3.08 -3.47
CA ARG A 189 -12.07 3.98 -2.50
C ARG A 189 -11.40 5.35 -2.57
N GLU A 190 -12.20 6.40 -2.63
CA GLU A 190 -11.70 7.77 -2.56
C GLU A 190 -11.05 8.02 -1.19
N LEU A 191 -9.94 8.76 -1.20
CA LEU A 191 -9.17 9.11 -0.01
C LEU A 191 -9.11 10.63 0.11
N GLU A 192 -9.30 11.10 1.33
CA GLU A 192 -9.01 12.48 1.71
C GLU A 192 -7.51 12.65 1.96
N GLU A 193 -7.04 13.90 2.01
CA GLU A 193 -5.62 14.18 2.28
C GLU A 193 -5.18 13.65 3.64
N GLU A 194 -6.06 13.67 4.65
CA GLU A 194 -5.80 13.10 5.97
C GLU A 194 -5.61 11.57 5.91
N ASP A 195 -6.30 10.88 5.00
CA ASP A 195 -6.07 9.45 4.76
C ASP A 195 -4.67 9.22 4.20
N VAL A 196 -4.21 10.07 3.27
CA VAL A 196 -2.85 9.99 2.69
C VAL A 196 -1.78 10.28 3.76
N VAL A 197 -2.02 11.26 4.63
CA VAL A 197 -1.16 11.55 5.77
C VAL A 197 -1.07 10.34 6.72
N ALA A 198 -2.20 9.71 7.05
CA ALA A 198 -2.21 8.54 7.91
C ALA A 198 -1.50 7.34 7.27
N LEU A 199 -1.65 7.14 5.96
CA LEU A 199 -0.90 6.11 5.22
C LEU A 199 0.61 6.36 5.27
N TYR A 200 1.04 7.62 5.07
CA TYR A 200 2.45 7.99 5.16
C TYR A 200 3.02 7.67 6.55
N LEU A 201 2.35 8.14 7.61
CA LEU A 201 2.76 7.91 8.99
C LEU A 201 2.78 6.41 9.35
N ASN A 202 1.81 5.65 8.86
CA ASN A 202 1.75 4.21 9.05
C ASN A 202 2.90 3.47 8.35
N ASN A 203 3.26 3.88 7.14
CA ASN A 203 4.40 3.29 6.44
C ASN A 203 5.71 3.58 7.18
N ARG A 204 5.92 4.82 7.67
CA ARG A 204 7.07 5.16 8.52
C ARG A 204 7.13 4.28 9.78
N ALA A 205 5.98 4.00 10.39
CA ALA A 205 5.90 3.10 11.53
C ALA A 205 6.30 1.66 11.18
N ALA A 206 5.78 1.12 10.07
CA ALA A 206 6.12 -0.21 9.60
C ALA A 206 7.61 -0.33 9.22
N GLU A 207 8.17 0.68 8.57
CA GLU A 207 9.59 0.75 8.21
C GLU A 207 10.49 0.75 9.45
N ALA A 208 10.17 1.57 10.45
CA ALA A 208 10.89 1.61 11.72
C ALA A 208 10.79 0.27 12.46
N LEU A 209 9.62 -0.37 12.45
CA LEU A 209 9.40 -1.67 13.08
C LEU A 209 10.26 -2.77 12.43
N ILE A 210 10.29 -2.83 11.10
CA ILE A 210 11.12 -3.79 10.35
C ILE A 210 12.61 -3.57 10.64
N GLN A 211 13.02 -2.34 10.91
CA GLN A 211 14.40 -2.01 11.30
C GLN A 211 14.70 -2.27 12.79
N GLY A 212 13.75 -2.80 13.56
CA GLY A 212 13.88 -3.03 14.99
C GLY A 212 13.81 -1.76 15.85
N ARG A 213 13.51 -0.59 15.26
CA ARG A 213 13.33 0.68 15.96
C ARG A 213 11.92 0.77 16.54
N ILE A 214 11.63 -0.10 17.52
CA ILE A 214 10.29 -0.25 18.12
C ILE A 214 9.78 1.08 18.72
N ILE A 215 10.67 1.87 19.34
CA ILE A 215 10.31 3.16 19.92
C ILE A 215 9.84 4.16 18.85
N ASP A 216 10.59 4.32 17.76
CA ASP A 216 10.20 5.21 16.67
C ASP A 216 8.92 4.71 15.99
N ALA A 217 8.81 3.39 15.80
CA ALA A 217 7.62 2.77 15.22
C ALA A 217 6.36 3.14 16.01
N TYR A 218 6.42 3.12 17.35
CA TYR A 218 5.32 3.54 18.21
C TYR A 218 4.91 5.00 17.93
N TRP A 219 5.85 5.93 17.94
CA TRP A 219 5.53 7.35 17.75
C TRP A 219 4.95 7.63 16.35
N TRP A 220 5.48 6.99 15.32
CA TRP A 220 4.92 7.07 13.96
C TRP A 220 3.52 6.47 13.88
N ALA A 221 3.28 5.29 14.48
CA ALA A 221 1.96 4.65 14.48
C ALA A 221 0.92 5.46 15.26
N ARG A 222 1.31 5.99 16.42
CA ARG A 222 0.49 6.90 17.23
C ARG A 222 0.10 8.14 16.43
N ALA A 223 1.05 8.76 15.72
CA ALA A 223 0.77 9.89 14.85
C ALA A 223 -0.19 9.51 13.70
N ALA A 224 -0.04 8.32 13.12
CA ALA A 224 -0.94 7.82 12.09
C ALA A 224 -2.38 7.68 12.61
N VAL A 225 -2.56 7.06 13.79
CA VAL A 225 -3.87 6.91 14.45
C VAL A 225 -4.46 8.27 14.83
N ALA A 226 -3.64 9.24 15.24
CA ALA A 226 -4.10 10.59 15.55
C ALA A 226 -4.54 11.37 14.30
N ALA A 227 -3.82 11.23 13.18
CA ALA A 227 -4.14 11.89 11.92
C ALA A 227 -5.45 11.37 11.31
N ARG A 228 -5.70 10.06 11.39
CA ARG A 228 -6.96 9.45 10.97
C ARG A 228 -7.41 8.40 11.98
N PRO A 229 -8.24 8.79 12.97
CA PRO A 229 -8.69 7.88 14.01
C PRO A 229 -9.43 6.67 13.44
N GLY A 230 -8.88 5.47 13.70
CA GLY A 230 -9.63 4.22 13.61
C GLY A 230 -9.76 3.59 12.22
N THR A 231 -8.69 3.60 11.41
CA THR A 231 -8.57 2.65 10.29
C THR A 231 -8.02 1.31 10.81
N ALA A 232 -8.50 0.18 10.29
CA ALA A 232 -8.05 -1.13 10.76
C ALA A 232 -6.54 -1.31 10.56
N THR A 233 -5.98 -0.76 9.47
CA THR A 233 -4.54 -0.83 9.14
C THR A 233 -3.66 -0.14 10.18
N THR A 234 -3.99 1.10 10.59
CA THR A 234 -3.16 1.84 11.57
C THR A 234 -3.23 1.21 12.95
N LEU A 235 -4.42 0.74 13.34
CA LEU A 235 -4.63 0.02 14.59
C LEU A 235 -3.92 -1.35 14.60
N ASN A 236 -3.89 -2.06 13.47
CA ASN A 236 -3.11 -3.29 13.30
C ASN A 236 -1.61 -3.04 13.50
N THR A 237 -1.04 -2.01 12.86
CA THR A 237 0.37 -1.66 13.02
C THR A 237 0.69 -1.35 14.48
N LEU A 238 -0.14 -0.53 15.14
CA LEU A 238 0.02 -0.21 16.57
C LEU A 238 -0.05 -1.46 17.45
N ALA A 239 -0.98 -2.38 17.17
CA ALA A 239 -1.13 -3.63 17.90
C ALA A 239 0.11 -4.54 17.76
N VAL A 240 0.66 -4.65 16.55
CA VAL A 240 1.89 -5.40 16.30
C VAL A 240 3.08 -4.78 17.05
N ILE A 241 3.18 -3.44 17.07
CA ILE A 241 4.23 -2.73 17.83
C ILE A 241 4.11 -3.06 19.32
N TYR A 242 2.91 -3.00 19.90
CA TYR A 242 2.68 -3.38 21.29
C TYR A 242 3.04 -4.83 21.57
N HIS A 243 2.66 -5.76 20.69
CA HIS A 243 3.00 -7.18 20.85
C HIS A 243 4.51 -7.39 20.86
N ARG A 244 5.24 -6.73 19.96
CA ARG A 244 6.71 -6.81 19.87
C ARG A 244 7.42 -6.16 21.04
N HIS A 245 6.85 -5.10 21.60
CA HIS A 245 7.36 -4.44 22.81
C HIS A 245 7.06 -5.21 24.10
N GLY A 246 6.16 -6.19 24.05
CA GLY A 246 5.74 -6.99 25.21
C GLY A 246 4.50 -6.47 25.94
N GLU A 247 3.86 -5.41 25.42
CA GLU A 247 2.65 -4.79 25.98
C GLU A 247 1.38 -5.56 25.54
N LEU A 248 1.27 -6.82 25.95
CA LEU A 248 0.28 -7.77 25.41
C LEU A 248 -1.18 -7.30 25.58
N ALA A 249 -1.51 -6.67 26.71
CA ALA A 249 -2.86 -6.15 26.97
C ALA A 249 -3.22 -4.91 26.13
N LEU A 250 -2.22 -4.13 25.71
CA LEU A 250 -2.42 -3.01 24.79
C LEU A 250 -2.50 -3.51 23.35
N ALA A 251 -1.69 -4.50 22.99
CA ALA A 251 -1.77 -5.19 21.71
C ALA A 251 -3.15 -5.77 21.47
N GLU A 252 -3.71 -6.50 22.45
CA GLU A 252 -5.04 -7.09 22.33
C GLU A 252 -6.12 -6.01 22.14
N ARG A 253 -6.08 -4.93 22.93
CA ARG A 253 -7.02 -3.81 22.80
C ARG A 253 -6.96 -3.16 21.42
N ALA A 254 -5.75 -2.95 20.88
CA ALA A 254 -5.56 -2.39 19.55
C ALA A 254 -6.04 -3.33 18.44
N PHE A 255 -5.80 -4.65 18.54
CA PHE A 255 -6.36 -5.64 17.61
C PHE A 255 -7.89 -5.69 17.66
N GLN A 256 -8.49 -5.66 18.85
CA GLN A 256 -9.94 -5.62 19.02
C GLN A 256 -10.53 -4.34 18.41
N ALA A 257 -9.88 -3.20 18.62
CA ALA A 257 -10.28 -1.95 17.99
C ALA A 257 -10.20 -2.03 16.45
N ALA A 258 -9.17 -2.67 15.90
CA ALA A 258 -9.05 -2.89 14.46
C ALA A 258 -10.16 -3.80 13.91
N LEU A 259 -10.44 -4.93 14.57
CA LEU A 259 -11.51 -5.85 14.18
C LEU A 259 -12.91 -5.27 14.36
N ALA A 260 -13.11 -4.32 15.29
CA ALA A 260 -14.37 -3.60 15.40
C ALA A 260 -14.65 -2.72 14.19
N ARG A 261 -13.62 -2.32 13.44
CA ARG A 261 -13.73 -1.53 12.20
C ARG A 261 -13.91 -2.43 10.99
N GLU A 262 -13.07 -3.47 10.89
CA GLU A 262 -13.09 -4.42 9.79
C GLU A 262 -13.03 -5.85 10.35
N PRO A 263 -14.19 -6.46 10.65
CA PRO A 263 -14.26 -7.75 11.33
C PRO A 263 -13.53 -8.89 10.62
N GLU A 264 -13.43 -8.82 9.28
CA GLU A 264 -12.83 -9.84 8.42
C GLU A 264 -11.49 -9.41 7.84
N ASN A 265 -10.84 -8.37 8.41
CA ASN A 265 -9.52 -7.95 7.94
C ASN A 265 -8.48 -9.05 8.22
N LEU A 266 -8.04 -9.73 7.17
CA LEU A 266 -7.12 -10.86 7.25
C LEU A 266 -5.76 -10.48 7.87
N SER A 267 -5.27 -9.24 7.72
CA SER A 267 -4.03 -8.78 8.37
C SER A 267 -4.17 -8.86 9.88
N VAL A 268 -5.29 -8.29 10.37
CA VAL A 268 -5.56 -8.14 11.79
C VAL A 268 -5.74 -9.52 12.40
N LEU A 269 -6.53 -10.38 11.75
CA LEU A 269 -6.76 -11.75 12.21
C LEU A 269 -5.45 -12.56 12.26
N ARG A 270 -4.60 -12.48 11.23
CA ARG A 270 -3.30 -13.18 11.19
C ARG A 270 -2.31 -12.68 12.24
N ASN A 271 -2.28 -11.37 12.49
CA ASN A 271 -1.37 -10.80 13.48
C ASN A 271 -1.85 -11.00 14.92
N LEU A 272 -3.17 -11.20 15.13
CA LEU A 272 -3.74 -11.52 16.44
C LEU A 272 -3.44 -12.95 16.88
N GLU A 273 -3.35 -13.91 15.95
CA GLU A 273 -3.11 -15.32 16.29
C GLU A 273 -1.83 -15.54 17.14
N PRO A 274 -0.64 -15.02 16.76
CA PRO A 274 0.56 -15.10 17.61
C PRO A 274 0.39 -14.46 19.00
N LEU A 275 -0.39 -13.38 19.11
CA LEU A 275 -0.66 -12.75 20.40
C LEU A 275 -1.48 -13.68 21.30
N LEU A 276 -2.52 -14.34 20.77
CA LEU A 276 -3.33 -15.29 21.54
C LEU A 276 -2.50 -16.46 22.07
N LEU A 277 -1.56 -16.96 21.28
CA LEU A 277 -0.61 -17.98 21.73
C LEU A 277 0.30 -17.44 22.84
N THR A 278 0.81 -16.22 22.70
CA THR A 278 1.63 -15.54 23.72
C THR A 278 0.86 -15.36 25.03
N LEU A 279 -0.46 -15.10 24.96
CA LEU A 279 -1.36 -14.97 26.09
C LEU A 279 -1.80 -16.32 26.70
N GLY A 280 -1.35 -17.46 26.17
CA GLY A 280 -1.73 -18.78 26.65
C GLY A 280 -3.18 -19.19 26.31
N ARG A 281 -3.73 -18.67 25.19
CA ARG A 281 -5.10 -18.91 24.71
C ARG A 281 -5.13 -19.73 23.40
N PRO A 282 -4.59 -20.96 23.37
CA PRO A 282 -4.42 -21.71 22.12
C PRO A 282 -5.74 -22.16 21.50
N GLN A 283 -6.81 -22.35 22.28
CA GLN A 283 -8.13 -22.71 21.75
C GLN A 283 -8.72 -21.56 20.92
N GLU A 284 -8.53 -20.32 21.36
CA GLU A 284 -8.97 -19.14 20.62
C GLU A 284 -8.11 -18.89 19.39
N ALA A 285 -6.80 -19.11 19.48
CA ALA A 285 -5.91 -19.09 18.32
C ALA A 285 -6.35 -20.12 17.26
N GLN A 286 -6.71 -21.34 17.67
CA GLN A 286 -7.21 -22.36 16.75
C GLN A 286 -8.55 -21.99 16.11
N ALA A 287 -9.47 -21.38 16.88
CA ALA A 287 -10.73 -20.88 16.34
C ALA A 287 -10.50 -19.75 15.31
N LEU A 288 -9.55 -18.86 15.60
CA LEU A 288 -9.14 -17.79 14.71
C LEU A 288 -8.52 -18.32 13.41
N ALA A 289 -7.65 -19.32 13.50
CA ALA A 289 -7.05 -19.98 12.33
C ALA A 289 -8.12 -20.63 11.43
N LYS A 290 -9.13 -21.30 12.02
CA LYS A 290 -10.27 -21.85 11.26
C LYS A 290 -11.07 -20.75 10.56
N ARG A 291 -11.29 -19.62 11.23
CA ARG A 291 -11.97 -18.46 10.66
C ARG A 291 -11.18 -17.87 9.48
N ILE A 292 -9.87 -17.66 9.63
CA ILE A 292 -8.99 -17.22 8.55
C ILE A 292 -9.08 -18.16 7.35
N ALA A 293 -9.02 -19.48 7.57
CA ALA A 293 -9.11 -20.48 6.51
C ALA A 293 -10.48 -20.50 5.81
N SER A 294 -11.57 -20.13 6.50
CA SER A 294 -12.89 -19.99 5.86
C SER A 294 -13.03 -18.74 5.00
N ILE A 295 -12.37 -17.64 5.38
CA ILE A 295 -12.40 -16.37 4.64
C ILE A 295 -11.47 -16.44 3.42
N GLU A 296 -10.27 -17.01 3.61
CA GLU A 296 -9.27 -17.18 2.54
C GLU A 296 -8.77 -18.62 2.48
N PRO A 297 -9.50 -19.53 1.79
CA PRO A 297 -9.13 -20.93 1.69
C PRO A 297 -7.82 -21.18 0.95
N THR A 298 -7.41 -20.24 0.10
CA THR A 298 -6.15 -20.29 -0.67
C THR A 298 -5.37 -19.01 -0.40
N PRO A 299 -4.60 -18.92 0.70
CA PRO A 299 -3.90 -17.69 1.06
C PRO A 299 -2.82 -17.29 0.04
N PRO A 300 -2.37 -16.02 0.02
CA PRO A 300 -1.15 -15.60 -0.66
C PRO A 300 -0.01 -16.58 -0.34
N TYR A 301 0.83 -16.88 -1.32
CA TYR A 301 1.93 -17.85 -1.20
C TYR A 301 1.53 -19.32 -0.96
N HIS A 302 0.23 -19.68 -0.94
CA HIS A 302 -0.20 -21.06 -0.67
C HIS A 302 0.44 -22.13 -1.58
N TYR A 303 0.31 -21.97 -2.90
CA TYR A 303 0.94 -22.89 -3.84
C TYR A 303 2.45 -22.60 -3.96
N PHE A 304 2.91 -21.39 -3.63
CA PHE A 304 4.34 -21.08 -3.56
C PHE A 304 5.02 -21.94 -2.50
N ASP A 305 4.50 -21.96 -1.27
CA ASP A 305 5.07 -22.69 -0.15
C ASP A 305 5.07 -24.20 -0.42
N GLN A 306 3.98 -24.73 -0.98
CA GLN A 306 3.92 -26.12 -1.44
C GLN A 306 4.94 -26.40 -2.56
N GLY A 307 5.08 -25.47 -3.51
CA GLY A 307 6.05 -25.54 -4.59
C GLY A 307 7.49 -25.55 -4.07
N MET A 308 7.79 -24.76 -3.03
CA MET A 308 9.09 -24.75 -2.36
C MET A 308 9.39 -26.08 -1.66
N VAL A 309 8.39 -26.70 -1.02
CA VAL A 309 8.52 -28.04 -0.43
C VAL A 309 8.79 -29.08 -1.51
N ALA A 310 8.03 -29.07 -2.61
CA ALA A 310 8.22 -29.98 -3.75
C ALA A 310 9.60 -29.81 -4.40
N LEU A 311 10.03 -28.55 -4.62
CA LEU A 311 11.33 -28.21 -5.18
C LEU A 311 12.47 -28.76 -4.29
N LYS A 312 12.35 -28.62 -2.96
CA LYS A 312 13.32 -29.16 -2.01
C LYS A 312 13.32 -30.68 -1.96
N ALA A 313 12.17 -31.31 -2.17
CA ALA A 313 12.02 -32.76 -2.28
C ALA A 313 12.52 -33.32 -3.62
N GLY A 314 12.88 -32.47 -4.59
CA GLY A 314 13.32 -32.87 -5.92
C GLY A 314 12.18 -33.19 -6.89
N ASP A 315 10.92 -33.01 -6.48
CA ASP A 315 9.75 -33.16 -7.35
C ASP A 315 9.55 -31.86 -8.15
N PHE A 316 10.37 -31.70 -9.19
CA PHE A 316 10.41 -30.48 -9.97
C PHE A 316 9.16 -30.29 -10.85
N ASP A 317 8.52 -31.37 -11.30
CA ASP A 317 7.27 -31.29 -12.06
C ASP A 317 6.12 -30.77 -11.18
N ALA A 318 6.00 -31.26 -9.94
CA ALA A 318 5.05 -30.70 -8.98
C ALA A 318 5.37 -29.24 -8.65
N ALA A 319 6.66 -28.90 -8.46
CA ALA A 319 7.07 -27.53 -8.21
C ALA A 319 6.67 -26.57 -9.36
N VAL A 320 6.89 -26.97 -10.62
CA VAL A 320 6.43 -26.19 -11.79
C VAL A 320 4.91 -26.00 -11.76
N ALA A 321 4.13 -27.06 -11.54
CA ALA A 321 2.67 -26.96 -11.52
C ALA A 321 2.16 -26.03 -10.43
N LEU A 322 2.78 -26.07 -9.25
CA LEU A 322 2.42 -25.24 -8.09
C LEU A 322 2.83 -23.78 -8.28
N PHE A 323 4.07 -23.51 -8.71
CA PHE A 323 4.50 -22.14 -9.01
C PHE A 323 3.71 -21.53 -10.18
N ALA A 324 3.34 -22.32 -11.19
CA ALA A 324 2.50 -21.83 -12.29
C ALA A 324 1.11 -21.38 -11.81
N ARG A 325 0.54 -22.03 -10.78
CA ARG A 325 -0.72 -21.58 -10.17
C ARG A 325 -0.56 -20.23 -9.47
N GLU A 326 0.56 -20.00 -8.78
CA GLU A 326 0.85 -18.69 -8.19
C GLU A 326 1.09 -17.61 -9.23
N VAL A 327 1.88 -17.90 -10.27
CA VAL A 327 2.11 -16.95 -11.37
C VAL A 327 0.79 -16.63 -12.08
N LYS A 328 -0.15 -17.57 -12.15
CA LYS A 328 -1.49 -17.28 -12.70
C LYS A 328 -2.28 -16.31 -11.80
N ARG A 329 -2.14 -16.41 -10.47
CA ARG A 329 -2.82 -15.53 -9.51
C ARG A 329 -2.18 -14.15 -9.45
N ALA A 330 -0.85 -14.09 -9.38
CA ALA A 330 -0.07 -12.86 -9.35
C ALA A 330 0.96 -12.84 -10.50
N PRO A 331 0.53 -12.53 -11.74
CA PRO A 331 1.39 -12.57 -12.92
C PRO A 331 2.57 -11.61 -12.88
N TYR A 332 2.57 -10.60 -12.03
CA TYR A 332 3.64 -9.60 -11.96
C TYR A 332 4.55 -9.79 -10.74
N ASN A 333 4.32 -10.80 -9.91
CA ASN A 333 5.21 -11.11 -8.80
C ASN A 333 6.54 -11.68 -9.33
N ASP A 334 7.62 -10.94 -9.11
CA ASP A 334 8.97 -11.25 -9.58
C ASP A 334 9.52 -12.54 -8.97
N GLU A 335 9.25 -12.75 -7.69
CA GLU A 335 9.68 -13.93 -6.94
C GLU A 335 9.02 -15.21 -7.47
N PHE A 336 7.70 -15.19 -7.71
CA PHE A 336 6.99 -16.36 -8.24
C PHE A 336 7.49 -16.75 -9.63
N ARG A 337 7.74 -15.75 -10.48
CA ARG A 337 8.33 -15.98 -11.81
C ARG A 337 9.75 -16.51 -11.72
N PHE A 338 10.57 -15.96 -10.83
CA PHE A 338 11.93 -16.43 -10.64
C PHE A 338 11.95 -17.90 -10.23
N TRP A 339 11.17 -18.28 -9.22
CA TRP A 339 11.13 -19.66 -8.73
C TRP A 339 10.50 -20.64 -9.72
N LEU A 340 9.50 -20.22 -10.49
CA LEU A 340 9.01 -21.00 -11.62
C LEU A 340 10.15 -21.25 -12.63
N GLY A 341 10.91 -20.22 -12.99
CA GLY A 341 12.07 -20.37 -13.86
C GLY A 341 13.16 -21.29 -13.30
N ILE A 342 13.38 -21.26 -11.97
CA ILE A 342 14.30 -22.18 -11.29
C ILE A 342 13.80 -23.63 -11.36
N ALA A 343 12.49 -23.87 -11.18
CA ALA A 343 11.91 -25.21 -11.32
C ALA A 343 12.05 -25.75 -12.75
N HIS A 344 11.77 -24.92 -13.78
CA HIS A 344 12.01 -25.28 -15.18
C HIS A 344 13.50 -25.57 -15.47
N LEU A 345 14.41 -24.80 -14.86
CA LEU A 345 15.85 -25.06 -14.98
C LEU A 345 16.24 -26.42 -14.41
N LYS A 346 15.68 -26.80 -13.25
CA LYS A 346 15.93 -28.11 -12.62
C LYS A 346 15.40 -29.29 -13.45
N LEU A 347 14.35 -29.07 -14.24
CA LEU A 347 13.85 -30.02 -15.25
C LEU A 347 14.64 -30.01 -16.57
N GLY A 348 15.62 -29.13 -16.73
CA GLY A 348 16.37 -28.97 -17.98
C GLY A 348 15.61 -28.21 -19.08
N ARG A 349 14.45 -27.62 -18.77
CA ARG A 349 13.64 -26.81 -19.68
C ARG A 349 14.22 -25.38 -19.78
N LEU A 350 15.36 -25.26 -20.46
CA LEU A 350 16.15 -24.02 -20.50
C LEU A 350 15.44 -22.83 -21.17
N GLY A 351 14.53 -23.08 -22.12
CA GLY A 351 13.72 -22.05 -22.78
C GLY A 351 12.80 -21.35 -21.78
N ASP A 352 11.90 -22.11 -21.17
CA ASP A 352 10.96 -21.64 -20.14
C ASP A 352 11.69 -20.98 -18.97
N ALA A 353 12.79 -21.59 -18.51
CA ALA A 353 13.60 -21.04 -17.42
C ALA A 353 14.09 -19.61 -17.74
N ARG A 354 14.58 -19.39 -18.96
CA ARG A 354 15.05 -18.07 -19.40
C ARG A 354 13.90 -17.07 -19.52
N GLU A 355 12.76 -17.49 -20.05
CA GLU A 355 11.59 -16.62 -20.21
C GLU A 355 11.10 -16.13 -18.85
N HIS A 356 10.86 -17.06 -17.92
CA HIS A 356 10.36 -16.72 -16.58
C HIS A 356 11.35 -15.88 -15.77
N ILE A 357 12.65 -16.16 -15.85
CA ILE A 357 13.67 -15.34 -15.16
C ILE A 357 13.81 -13.96 -15.82
N ALA A 358 13.64 -13.84 -17.14
CA ALA A 358 13.62 -12.54 -17.80
C ALA A 358 12.43 -11.68 -17.36
N LEU A 359 11.25 -12.28 -17.26
CA LEU A 359 10.08 -11.59 -16.73
C LEU A 359 10.24 -11.24 -15.24
N ALA A 360 10.92 -12.08 -14.45
CA ALA A 360 11.28 -11.74 -13.07
C ALA A 360 12.19 -10.51 -12.98
N VAL A 361 13.18 -10.37 -13.89
CA VAL A 361 14.04 -9.17 -13.98
C VAL A 361 13.19 -7.93 -14.32
N ASP A 362 12.30 -8.05 -15.29
CA ASP A 362 11.47 -6.95 -15.77
C ASP A 362 10.48 -6.47 -14.71
N HIS A 363 9.82 -7.41 -14.03
CA HIS A 363 8.82 -7.11 -13.01
C HIS A 363 9.40 -6.78 -11.63
N SER A 364 10.67 -7.12 -11.36
CA SER A 364 11.27 -6.83 -10.06
C SER A 364 11.34 -5.33 -9.84
N THR A 365 10.70 -4.85 -8.78
CA THR A 365 10.76 -3.46 -8.32
C THR A 365 11.86 -3.20 -7.29
N ARG A 366 12.59 -4.25 -6.89
CA ARG A 366 13.68 -4.21 -5.90
C ARG A 366 15.02 -4.32 -6.62
N GLY A 367 15.86 -3.28 -6.51
CA GLY A 367 17.16 -3.22 -7.18
C GLY A 367 18.04 -4.45 -6.89
N GLU A 368 18.16 -4.82 -5.62
CA GLU A 368 18.90 -5.99 -5.15
C GLU A 368 18.43 -7.31 -5.80
N MET A 369 17.12 -7.56 -5.84
CA MET A 369 16.58 -8.78 -6.44
C MET A 369 16.71 -8.77 -7.95
N ARG A 370 16.52 -7.60 -8.58
CA ARG A 370 16.74 -7.44 -10.02
C ARG A 370 18.17 -7.79 -10.42
N GLU A 371 19.17 -7.39 -9.61
CA GLU A 371 20.57 -7.78 -9.82
C GLU A 371 20.77 -9.30 -9.69
N VAL A 372 20.22 -9.92 -8.66
CA VAL A 372 20.27 -11.38 -8.45
C VAL A 372 19.67 -12.12 -9.65
N TYR A 373 18.48 -11.72 -10.10
CA TYR A 373 17.81 -12.34 -11.24
C TYR A 373 18.58 -12.11 -12.55
N SER A 374 19.14 -10.90 -12.74
CA SER A 374 19.92 -10.55 -13.93
C SER A 374 21.19 -11.38 -14.03
N ALA A 375 21.89 -11.59 -12.91
CA ALA A 375 23.06 -12.46 -12.85
C ALA A 375 22.69 -13.91 -13.23
N LYS A 376 21.56 -14.41 -12.72
CA LYS A 376 21.07 -15.75 -13.05
C LYS A 376 20.71 -15.89 -14.53
N LEU A 377 20.02 -14.90 -15.09
CA LEU A 377 19.65 -14.87 -16.51
C LEU A 377 20.89 -14.85 -17.41
N ALA A 378 21.89 -14.06 -17.06
CA ALA A 378 23.16 -14.00 -17.80
C ALA A 378 23.88 -15.36 -17.80
N GLN A 379 23.88 -16.07 -16.67
CA GLN A 379 24.42 -17.43 -16.57
C GLN A 379 23.69 -18.40 -17.52
N LEU A 380 22.35 -18.37 -17.56
CA LEU A 380 21.55 -19.23 -18.44
C LEU A 380 21.77 -18.95 -19.93
N ARG A 381 21.94 -17.67 -20.30
CA ARG A 381 22.25 -17.29 -21.69
C ARG A 381 23.61 -17.85 -22.13
N LYS A 382 24.62 -17.82 -21.26
CA LYS A 382 25.95 -18.39 -21.54
C LYS A 382 25.91 -19.91 -21.77
N VAL A 383 25.15 -20.63 -20.95
CA VAL A 383 25.00 -22.10 -21.05
C VAL A 383 24.37 -22.51 -22.38
N ALA A 384 23.40 -21.75 -22.88
CA ALA A 384 22.80 -21.99 -24.19
C ALA A 384 23.78 -21.78 -25.35
N THR A 385 24.78 -20.90 -25.18
CA THR A 385 25.82 -20.64 -26.20
C THR A 385 27.01 -21.59 -26.12
N THR A 386 27.32 -22.20 -24.97
CA THR A 386 28.52 -23.07 -24.79
C THR A 386 28.20 -24.56 -24.62
N GLY A 387 26.93 -24.97 -24.57
CA GLY A 387 26.52 -26.38 -24.48
C GLY A 387 26.87 -27.10 -23.17
N THR A 388 27.32 -26.37 -22.15
CA THR A 388 27.85 -26.95 -20.90
C THR A 388 26.74 -27.09 -19.84
N ARG A 389 26.44 -28.30 -19.35
CA ARG A 389 25.44 -28.51 -18.27
C ARG A 389 25.87 -27.81 -16.96
N LEU A 390 24.96 -27.05 -16.36
CA LEU A 390 25.11 -26.52 -15.01
C LEU A 390 25.03 -27.67 -13.99
N ARG A 391 26.01 -27.78 -13.10
CA ARG A 391 25.96 -28.67 -11.93
C ARG A 391 25.15 -28.04 -10.80
#